data_AF-A0A7C3V0V8-F1
#
_entry.id   AF-A0A7C3V0V8-F1
#
_cell.length_a   1.000
_cell.length_b   1.000
_cell.length_c   1.000
_cell.angle_alpha   90.00
_cell.angle_beta   90.00
_cell.angle_gamma   90.00
#
_symmetry.space_group_name_H-M   'P 1'
#
loop_
_entity.id
_entity.type
_entity.pdbx_description
1 polymer ?
#
loop_
_entity_poly.entity_id
_entity_poly.type
_entity_poly.pdbx_seq_one_letter_code
_entity_poly.pdbx_strand_id
1 'polypeptide(L)'
;VRLTAAADAEGLHQEPVPDREQKQPALAREEILLLGRYGVQLEEYFGSPQDIEFAVPAKGQVVILQSRPLIQSRPEAFPAPPVSDQPLLLDRGTVACFGVAAGPAYVITRDEDLVHFPEGAVLVARHTSAHYGLVLPRAAAMVVDIGSATSHLAILAREFKVPALVDTEIATQVIKTGQEITVDANNQRVYLGRAEALLRGQAQKPPLLSEMPVYQTLRRVLRWITPLNLTDPKLSDFNPEACKTLHDIIRFGHQMAIAEMFSLGEKADQEEAYMVRLKTPLPLNLYLIDLGGGIQRNRREPYVTPDAITSLPMRALWKGITHPKVSWAGPVAMNAKGLYSVFSRSLAAPSSQQSEFWLRTLAIVSKNYLNFSSRLGYHFATVDAYVSEVRTDNYISFRFKGGAADEYRRALRARFLGQVLKELDFEVEVTGDLVVARLARYPQQLMEEKLDLLGRLMACARQKDMVMSDEKVMEWYTRAFLEGNYGFEGEPR
;
A
#
# COMPACT_ATOMS: atom_id res chain seq x y z
N VAL A 1 9.17 11.54 31.32
CA VAL A 1 8.36 10.38 31.75
C VAL A 1 9.27 9.17 31.92
N ARG A 2 8.99 8.29 32.88
CA ARG A 2 9.71 7.03 33.12
C ARG A 2 8.78 5.86 32.83
N LEU A 3 9.33 4.73 32.42
CA LEU A 3 8.57 3.48 32.25
C LEU A 3 8.70 2.63 33.52
N THR A 4 7.57 2.22 34.10
CA THR A 4 7.50 1.32 35.25
C THR A 4 6.82 0.01 34.83
N ALA A 5 7.24 -1.10 35.43
CA ALA A 5 6.59 -2.39 35.20
C ALA A 5 5.19 -2.38 35.81
N ALA A 6 4.20 -2.85 35.06
CA ALA A 6 2.83 -2.99 35.55
C ALA A 6 2.78 -4.01 36.70
N ALA A 7 2.00 -3.71 37.73
CA ALA A 7 1.89 -4.54 38.93
C ALA A 7 1.29 -5.94 38.67
N ASP A 8 0.66 -6.14 37.51
CA ASP A 8 0.02 -7.37 37.03
C ASP A 8 0.89 -8.17 36.04
N ALA A 9 2.18 -7.83 35.91
CA ALA A 9 3.18 -8.52 35.08
C ALA A 9 2.96 -8.47 33.55
N GLU A 10 1.94 -7.76 33.04
CA GLU A 10 1.74 -7.55 31.61
C GLU A 10 1.99 -6.09 31.20
N GLY A 11 3.25 -5.76 30.95
CA GLY A 11 3.64 -4.55 30.20
C GLY A 11 4.27 -3.42 31.00
N LEU A 12 4.44 -2.27 30.32
CA LEU A 12 5.09 -1.07 30.82
C LEU A 12 4.10 0.10 30.86
N HIS A 13 4.08 0.86 31.96
CA HIS A 13 3.31 2.10 32.09
C HIS A 13 4.22 3.33 32.10
N GLN A 14 3.75 4.44 31.53
CA GLN A 14 4.44 5.72 31.62
C GLN A 14 4.00 6.49 32.86
N GLU A 15 4.97 6.93 33.66
CA GLU A 15 4.77 7.80 34.82
C GLU A 15 5.52 9.14 34.64
N PRO A 16 4.99 10.26 35.16
CA PRO A 16 5.72 11.51 35.21
C PRO A 16 6.97 11.38 36.10
N VAL A 17 8.10 11.93 35.64
CA VAL A 17 9.33 12.00 36.44
C VAL A 17 9.23 13.20 37.37
N PRO A 18 9.53 13.09 38.68
CA PRO A 18 9.48 14.22 39.60
C PRO A 18 10.36 15.40 39.13
N ASP A 19 9.89 16.64 39.29
CA ASP A 19 10.58 17.86 38.81
C ASP A 19 12.03 17.99 39.29
N ARG A 20 12.32 17.49 40.49
CA ARG A 20 13.67 17.48 41.08
C ARG A 20 14.64 16.57 40.31
N GLU A 21 14.15 15.48 39.73
CA GLU A 21 14.93 14.46 39.02
C GLU A 21 15.08 14.82 37.53
N GLN A 22 14.13 15.55 36.96
CA GLN A 22 14.22 16.03 35.58
C GLN A 22 15.42 16.95 35.32
N LYS A 23 15.90 17.65 36.36
CA LYS A 23 17.06 18.57 36.28
C LYS A 23 18.40 17.88 36.57
N GLN A 24 18.39 16.60 36.87
CA GLN A 24 19.60 15.83 37.21
C GLN A 24 19.96 14.88 36.06
N PRO A 25 21.26 14.64 35.81
CA PRO A 25 21.67 13.60 34.87
C PRO A 25 21.12 12.23 35.28
N ALA A 26 20.59 11.47 34.32
CA ALA A 26 20.05 10.14 34.57
C ALA A 26 21.13 9.07 34.87
N LEU A 27 22.40 9.40 34.62
CA LEU A 27 23.55 8.53 34.80
C LEU A 27 24.58 9.19 35.70
N ALA A 28 25.25 8.38 36.52
CA ALA A 28 26.41 8.81 37.28
C ALA A 28 27.60 9.06 36.35
N ARG A 29 28.56 9.87 36.81
CA ARG A 29 29.75 10.21 36.02
C ARG A 29 30.56 8.98 35.63
N GLU A 30 30.63 8.01 36.53
CA GLU A 30 31.34 6.75 36.36
C GLU A 30 30.72 5.89 35.24
N GLU A 31 29.39 5.86 35.17
CA GLU A 31 28.62 5.12 34.16
C GLU A 31 28.81 5.74 32.77
N ILE A 32 28.81 7.08 32.69
CA ILE A 32 29.08 7.81 31.45
C ILE A 32 30.48 7.49 30.92
N LEU A 33 31.49 7.51 31.80
CA LEU A 33 32.87 7.18 31.41
C LEU A 33 33.00 5.72 30.95
N LEU A 34 32.29 4.79 31.60
CA LEU A 34 32.28 3.39 31.20
C LEU A 34 31.61 3.19 29.83
N LEU A 35 30.47 3.83 29.61
CA LEU A 35 29.78 3.83 28.30
C LEU A 35 30.65 4.41 27.19
N GLY A 36 31.38 5.49 27.47
CA GLY A 36 32.33 6.06 26.51
C GLY A 36 33.42 5.07 26.11
N ARG A 37 33.96 4.30 27.07
CA ARG A 37 34.93 3.23 26.78
C ARG A 37 34.32 2.11 25.94
N TYR A 38 33.11 1.67 26.27
CA TYR A 38 32.41 0.66 25.46
C TYR A 38 32.15 1.13 24.04
N GLY A 39 31.77 2.41 23.85
CA GLY A 39 31.60 3.00 22.53
C GLY A 39 32.84 2.91 21.67
N VAL A 40 34.00 3.33 22.20
CA VAL A 40 35.30 3.25 21.50
C VAL A 40 35.66 1.80 21.18
N GLN A 41 35.51 0.88 22.14
CA GLN A 41 35.83 -0.54 21.93
C GLN A 41 34.95 -1.19 20.87
N LEU A 42 33.66 -0.85 20.83
CA LEU A 42 32.72 -1.38 19.83
C LEU A 42 33.03 -0.80 18.44
N GLU A 43 33.35 0.48 18.34
CA GLU A 43 33.77 1.11 17.08
C GLU A 43 35.07 0.50 16.54
N GLU A 44 36.07 0.30 17.40
CA GLU A 44 37.32 -0.38 17.04
C GLU A 44 37.09 -1.82 16.58
N TYR A 45 36.23 -2.57 17.28
CA TYR A 45 35.93 -3.97 16.95
C TYR A 45 35.16 -4.11 15.62
N PHE A 46 34.17 -3.26 15.36
CA PHE A 46 33.32 -3.34 14.16
C PHE A 46 33.84 -2.50 12.99
N GLY A 47 34.90 -1.70 13.17
CA GLY A 47 35.50 -0.87 12.13
C GLY A 47 34.57 0.21 11.58
N SER A 48 33.53 0.59 12.32
CA SER A 48 32.56 1.63 11.93
C SER A 48 31.85 2.21 13.16
N PRO A 49 31.36 3.46 13.10
CA PRO A 49 30.59 4.07 14.20
C PRO A 49 29.38 3.20 14.57
N GLN A 50 29.06 3.10 15.87
CA GLN A 50 27.99 2.23 16.36
C GLN A 50 26.86 3.02 17.06
N ASP A 51 25.62 2.58 16.83
CA ASP A 51 24.41 2.92 17.58
C ASP A 51 24.21 1.84 18.66
N ILE A 52 24.18 2.25 19.93
CA ILE A 52 24.31 1.35 21.09
C ILE A 52 23.13 1.56 22.04
N GLU A 53 22.42 0.48 22.35
CA GLU A 53 21.40 0.44 23.41
C GLU A 53 21.97 -0.26 24.65
N PHE A 54 21.72 0.29 25.82
CA PHE A 54 22.27 -0.21 27.09
C PHE A 54 21.25 -0.13 28.22
N ALA A 55 21.49 -0.91 29.28
CA ALA A 55 20.76 -0.85 30.54
C ALA A 55 21.71 -0.71 31.73
N VAL A 56 21.28 0.06 32.73
CA VAL A 56 21.95 0.18 34.02
C VAL A 56 21.05 -0.45 35.09
N PRO A 57 21.41 -1.63 35.62
CA PRO A 57 20.60 -2.26 36.66
C PRO A 57 20.74 -1.51 37.99
N ALA A 58 19.70 -1.52 38.83
CA ALA A 58 19.72 -0.86 40.15
C ALA A 58 20.85 -1.36 41.08
N LYS A 59 21.34 -2.58 40.83
CA LYS A 59 22.60 -3.12 41.35
C LYS A 59 23.30 -3.84 40.21
N GLY A 60 24.52 -3.42 39.87
CA GLY A 60 25.33 -4.08 38.85
C GLY A 60 26.10 -3.10 37.98
N GLN A 61 26.61 -3.60 36.87
CA GLN A 61 27.36 -2.82 35.88
C GLN A 61 26.50 -2.53 34.66
N VAL A 62 26.89 -1.51 33.89
CA VAL A 62 26.28 -1.20 32.60
C VAL A 62 26.33 -2.42 31.67
N VAL A 63 25.20 -2.77 31.06
CA VAL A 63 25.07 -3.89 30.11
C VAL A 63 24.69 -3.35 28.74
N ILE A 64 25.41 -3.79 27.70
CA ILE A 64 25.05 -3.50 26.30
C ILE A 64 23.96 -4.48 25.86
N LEU A 65 22.84 -3.96 25.37
CA LEU A 65 21.69 -4.74 24.90
C LEU A 65 21.73 -4.95 23.39
N GLN A 66 22.15 -3.91 22.65
CA GLN A 66 22.24 -3.94 21.19
C GLN A 66 23.40 -3.04 20.73
N SER A 67 24.08 -3.46 19.67
CA SER A 67 24.99 -2.61 18.89
C SER A 67 24.71 -2.85 17.41
N ARG A 68 24.60 -1.78 16.64
CA ARG A 68 24.47 -1.84 15.17
C ARG A 68 25.22 -0.69 14.52
N PRO A 69 25.62 -0.80 13.23
CA PRO A 69 26.27 0.30 12.53
C PRO A 69 25.42 1.58 12.58
N LEU A 70 26.02 2.66 13.06
CA LEU A 70 25.42 3.98 13.06
C LEU A 70 25.40 4.48 11.61
N ILE A 71 24.22 4.51 11.02
CA ILE A 71 24.00 5.16 9.72
C ILE A 71 24.00 6.67 9.98
N GLN A 72 25.19 7.30 9.96
CA GLN A 72 25.33 8.73 10.16
C GLN A 72 24.60 9.49 9.05
N SER A 73 23.47 10.12 9.40
CA SER A 73 22.75 11.09 8.57
C SER A 73 23.27 12.52 8.81
N ARG A 74 24.60 12.69 8.82
CA ARG A 74 25.26 14.00 8.80
C ARG A 74 26.75 13.83 8.45
N PRO A 75 27.24 14.43 7.36
CA PRO A 75 28.58 15.00 7.40
C PRO A 75 28.59 16.12 8.46
N GLU A 76 29.73 16.32 9.11
CA GLU A 76 30.01 17.39 10.05
C GLU A 76 29.44 18.75 9.61
N ALA A 77 29.13 19.59 10.59
CA ALA A 77 28.66 20.95 10.37
C ALA A 77 29.46 21.64 9.26
N PHE A 78 28.82 21.80 8.09
CA PHE A 78 29.35 22.68 7.08
C PHE A 78 29.52 24.08 7.72
N PRO A 79 30.58 24.82 7.38
CA PRO A 79 30.61 26.25 7.63
C PRO A 79 29.31 26.87 7.12
N ALA A 80 28.86 27.97 7.73
CA ALA A 80 27.62 28.66 7.38
C ALA A 80 27.37 28.60 5.86
N PRO A 81 26.18 28.15 5.41
CA PRO A 81 25.97 27.79 4.01
C PRO A 81 26.40 28.96 3.11
N PRO A 82 27.10 28.69 2.00
CA PRO A 82 27.38 29.74 1.02
C PRO A 82 26.04 30.41 0.70
N VAL A 83 25.94 31.71 0.95
CA VAL A 83 24.76 32.47 0.53
C VAL A 83 24.75 32.39 -0.99
N SER A 84 23.76 31.66 -1.52
CA SER A 84 23.49 31.68 -2.95
C SER A 84 22.80 33.00 -3.26
N ASP A 85 23.28 33.71 -4.28
CA ASP A 85 22.62 34.92 -4.81
C ASP A 85 21.32 34.58 -5.58
N GLN A 86 21.00 33.28 -5.71
CA GLN A 86 19.80 32.82 -6.40
C GLN A 86 18.54 32.97 -5.53
N PRO A 87 17.36 33.31 -6.12
CA PRO A 87 16.11 33.39 -5.38
C PRO A 87 15.72 32.05 -4.74
N LEU A 88 15.28 32.09 -3.49
CA LEU A 88 14.80 30.90 -2.77
C LEU A 88 13.36 30.57 -3.21
N LEU A 89 13.13 29.33 -3.66
CA LEU A 89 11.80 28.80 -4.00
C LEU A 89 11.17 28.05 -2.83
N LEU A 90 11.97 27.28 -2.09
CA LEU A 90 11.54 26.46 -0.96
C LEU A 90 12.58 26.50 0.16
N ASP A 91 12.11 26.54 1.39
CA ASP A 91 12.91 26.53 2.61
C ASP A 91 12.46 25.43 3.61
N ARG A 92 11.75 24.42 3.09
CA ARG A 92 11.17 23.32 3.86
C ARG A 92 11.34 21.99 3.15
N GLY A 93 11.19 20.92 3.93
CA GLY A 93 11.22 19.55 3.47
C GLY A 93 12.07 18.68 4.40
N THR A 94 11.77 17.39 4.39
CA THR A 94 12.58 16.37 5.06
C THR A 94 13.64 15.84 4.11
N VAL A 95 14.89 15.76 4.58
CA VAL A 95 16.00 15.22 3.81
C VAL A 95 15.86 13.71 3.65
N ALA A 96 15.70 13.24 2.41
CA ALA A 96 15.75 11.82 2.08
C ALA A 96 17.18 11.38 1.74
N CYS A 97 17.92 12.19 0.98
CA CYS A 97 19.33 11.99 0.67
C CYS A 97 20.05 13.34 0.63
N PHE A 98 21.19 13.43 1.33
CA PHE A 98 22.02 14.63 1.36
C PHE A 98 22.69 14.91 0.01
N GLY A 99 23.02 16.17 -0.22
CA GLY A 99 23.78 16.66 -1.36
C GLY A 99 23.19 17.90 -2.01
N VAL A 100 23.87 18.42 -3.03
CA VAL A 100 23.45 19.60 -3.78
C VAL A 100 23.58 19.34 -5.27
N ALA A 101 22.48 19.45 -6.00
CA ALA A 101 22.50 19.27 -7.45
C ALA A 101 21.55 20.24 -8.14
N ALA A 102 21.84 20.53 -9.41
CA ALA A 102 21.07 21.46 -10.21
C ALA A 102 20.77 20.87 -11.60
N GLY A 103 19.62 21.26 -12.13
CA GLY A 103 19.16 20.90 -13.47
C GLY A 103 17.76 21.44 -13.74
N PRO A 104 17.22 21.18 -14.94
CA PRO A 104 15.86 21.57 -15.28
C PRO A 104 14.88 20.76 -14.45
N ALA A 105 13.95 21.44 -13.78
CA ALA A 105 12.85 20.82 -13.07
C ALA A 105 11.95 20.08 -14.06
N TYR A 106 11.50 18.89 -13.67
CA TYR A 106 10.54 18.10 -14.42
C TYR A 106 9.44 17.66 -13.48
N VAL A 107 8.31 18.37 -13.52
CA VAL A 107 7.14 18.11 -12.68
C VAL A 107 6.34 16.97 -13.27
N ILE A 108 6.25 15.87 -12.53
CA ILE A 108 5.55 14.66 -12.92
C ILE A 108 4.15 14.69 -12.35
N THR A 109 3.15 14.61 -13.24
CA THR A 109 1.73 14.53 -12.85
C THR A 109 1.15 13.15 -13.11
N ARG A 110 1.72 12.41 -14.07
CA ARG A 110 1.33 11.05 -14.44
C ARG A 110 2.57 10.20 -14.66
N ASP A 111 2.50 8.90 -14.39
CA ASP A 111 3.63 7.99 -14.59
C ASP A 111 4.08 7.91 -16.07
N GLU A 112 3.20 8.21 -17.02
CA GLU A 112 3.51 8.31 -18.46
C GLU A 112 4.58 9.38 -18.76
N ASP A 113 4.66 10.44 -17.95
CA ASP A 113 5.64 11.52 -18.10
C ASP A 113 7.08 11.01 -17.91
N LEU A 114 7.26 9.88 -17.20
CA LEU A 114 8.57 9.28 -16.94
C LEU A 114 9.29 8.81 -18.20
N VAL A 115 8.55 8.45 -19.26
CA VAL A 115 9.13 7.97 -20.53
C VAL A 115 9.99 9.05 -21.17
N HIS A 116 9.61 10.33 -21.00
CA HIS A 116 10.29 11.47 -21.58
C HIS A 116 11.17 12.21 -20.57
N PHE A 117 11.49 11.58 -19.42
CA PHE A 117 12.31 12.19 -18.39
C PHE A 117 13.71 12.53 -18.92
N PRO A 118 14.12 13.82 -18.92
CA PRO A 118 15.42 14.24 -19.43
C PRO A 118 16.56 13.79 -18.51
N GLU A 119 17.73 13.51 -19.10
CA GLU A 119 18.92 13.21 -18.31
C GLU A 119 19.43 14.46 -17.59
N GLY A 120 19.76 14.32 -16.30
CA GLY A 120 20.18 15.43 -15.45
C GLY A 120 19.05 16.35 -14.99
N ALA A 121 17.79 16.02 -15.24
CA ALA A 121 16.65 16.79 -14.72
C ALA A 121 16.43 16.59 -13.21
N VAL A 122 15.80 17.55 -12.56
CA VAL A 122 15.33 17.44 -11.17
C VAL A 122 13.90 16.90 -11.18
N LEU A 123 13.70 15.71 -10.60
CA LEU A 123 12.38 15.12 -10.47
C LEU A 123 11.57 15.90 -9.44
N VAL A 124 10.40 16.42 -9.83
CA VAL A 124 9.47 17.10 -8.93
C VAL A 124 8.13 16.39 -8.98
N ALA A 125 7.56 15.98 -7.85
CA ALA A 125 6.31 15.23 -7.84
C ALA A 125 5.47 15.49 -6.60
N ARG A 126 4.16 15.24 -6.69
CA ARG A 126 3.26 15.46 -5.55
C ARG A 126 3.31 14.29 -4.55
N HIS A 127 3.32 13.07 -5.04
CA HIS A 127 3.32 11.85 -4.22
C HIS A 127 4.50 10.97 -4.59
N THR A 128 4.94 10.11 -3.68
CA THR A 128 5.92 9.07 -4.01
C THR A 128 5.29 8.00 -4.92
N SER A 129 5.99 7.58 -5.97
CA SER A 129 5.61 6.45 -6.83
C SER A 129 6.79 5.47 -6.94
N ALA A 130 6.51 4.17 -6.95
CA ALA A 130 7.54 3.16 -7.18
C ALA A 130 8.19 3.28 -8.58
N HIS A 131 7.45 3.84 -9.54
CA HIS A 131 7.92 4.05 -10.91
C HIS A 131 9.05 5.09 -11.01
N TYR A 132 9.19 6.00 -10.04
CA TYR A 132 10.25 7.01 -10.05
C TYR A 132 11.65 6.40 -9.90
N GLY A 133 11.75 5.18 -9.34
CA GLY A 133 12.97 4.39 -9.32
C GLY A 133 13.58 4.16 -10.70
N LEU A 134 12.78 4.17 -11.76
CA LEU A 134 13.24 3.97 -13.14
C LEU A 134 14.07 5.15 -13.67
N VAL A 135 13.80 6.37 -13.19
CA VAL A 135 14.45 7.60 -13.69
C VAL A 135 15.44 8.20 -12.70
N LEU A 136 15.40 7.80 -11.42
CA LEU A 136 16.33 8.24 -10.39
C LEU A 136 17.82 8.15 -10.81
N PRO A 137 18.32 7.06 -11.46
CA PRO A 137 19.70 7.00 -11.91
C PRO A 137 20.11 8.13 -12.86
N ARG A 138 19.15 8.67 -13.62
CA ARG A 138 19.35 9.75 -14.59
C ARG A 138 19.04 11.13 -14.00
N ALA A 139 18.33 11.20 -12.88
CA ALA A 139 17.99 12.46 -12.21
C ALA A 139 19.22 13.15 -11.62
N ALA A 140 19.18 14.48 -11.56
CA ALA A 140 20.16 15.28 -10.81
C ALA A 140 19.78 15.39 -9.33
N ALA A 141 18.49 15.60 -9.04
CA ALA A 141 17.93 15.67 -7.69
C ALA A 141 16.46 15.24 -7.69
N MET A 142 15.88 15.10 -6.51
CA MET A 142 14.47 14.77 -6.31
C MET A 142 13.81 15.70 -5.27
N VAL A 143 12.60 16.18 -5.56
CA VAL A 143 11.78 17.00 -4.66
C VAL A 143 10.35 16.48 -4.68
N VAL A 144 9.80 16.08 -3.53
CA VAL A 144 8.44 15.52 -3.44
C VAL A 144 7.60 16.23 -2.38
N ASP A 145 6.34 16.56 -2.68
CA ASP A 145 5.44 17.24 -1.74
C ASP A 145 5.04 16.35 -0.58
N ILE A 146 4.60 15.12 -0.87
CA ILE A 146 4.08 14.16 0.10
C ILE A 146 4.92 12.89 0.02
N GLY A 147 5.66 12.62 1.08
CA GLY A 147 6.54 11.46 1.18
C GLY A 147 7.21 11.37 2.53
N SER A 148 7.97 10.29 2.75
CA SER A 148 8.73 10.11 3.99
C SER A 148 10.18 9.76 3.69
N ALA A 149 11.12 10.25 4.51
CA ALA A 149 12.55 9.93 4.40
C ALA A 149 12.88 8.45 4.67
N THR A 150 11.90 7.68 5.17
CA THR A 150 12.01 6.22 5.35
C THR A 150 11.27 5.43 4.26
N SER A 151 10.66 6.10 3.28
CA SER A 151 9.99 5.45 2.15
C SER A 151 10.95 4.67 1.26
N HIS A 152 10.43 3.71 0.50
CA HIS A 152 11.23 2.96 -0.48
C HIS A 152 11.93 3.88 -1.50
N LEU A 153 11.25 4.94 -1.94
CA LEU A 153 11.83 5.93 -2.84
C LEU A 153 12.99 6.71 -2.20
N ALA A 154 12.90 7.04 -0.91
CA ALA A 154 13.99 7.68 -0.17
C ALA A 154 15.20 6.73 -0.01
N ILE A 155 14.96 5.43 0.15
CA ILE A 155 16.02 4.41 0.13
C ILE A 155 16.71 4.40 -1.23
N LEU A 156 15.95 4.35 -2.34
CA LEU A 156 16.50 4.38 -3.69
C LEU A 156 17.29 5.67 -3.97
N ALA A 157 16.79 6.82 -3.54
CA ALA A 157 17.53 8.08 -3.68
C ALA A 157 18.91 8.03 -2.98
N ARG A 158 18.98 7.44 -1.79
CA ARG A 158 20.26 7.21 -1.08
C ARG A 158 21.15 6.20 -1.80
N GLU A 159 20.58 5.12 -2.31
CA GLU A 159 21.30 4.08 -3.06
C GLU A 159 21.96 4.65 -4.33
N PHE A 160 21.21 5.48 -5.06
CA PHE A 160 21.72 6.18 -6.25
C PHE A 160 22.49 7.47 -5.94
N LYS A 161 22.62 7.85 -4.66
CA LYS A 161 23.23 9.10 -4.19
C LYS A 161 22.67 10.35 -4.88
N VAL A 162 21.35 10.35 -5.13
CA VAL A 162 20.62 11.48 -5.71
C VAL A 162 20.15 12.38 -4.58
N PRO A 163 20.60 13.65 -4.49
CA PRO A 163 20.11 14.61 -3.50
C PRO A 163 18.59 14.69 -3.53
N ALA A 164 17.96 14.55 -2.37
CA ALA A 164 16.51 14.37 -2.31
C ALA A 164 15.87 15.05 -1.09
N LEU A 165 14.84 15.84 -1.36
CA LEU A 165 13.90 16.38 -0.38
C LEU A 165 12.53 15.75 -0.60
N VAL A 166 11.89 15.36 0.49
CA VAL A 166 10.51 14.85 0.52
C VAL A 166 9.71 15.66 1.54
N ASP A 167 8.39 15.50 1.59
CA ASP A 167 7.55 16.22 2.55
C ASP A 167 7.70 17.75 2.43
N THR A 168 7.82 18.24 1.19
CA THR A 168 7.98 19.68 0.90
C THR A 168 6.66 20.44 0.85
N GLU A 169 5.53 19.71 0.87
CA GLU A 169 4.14 20.18 0.87
C GLU A 169 3.68 20.95 -0.38
N ILE A 170 4.52 21.83 -0.93
CA ILE A 170 4.14 22.84 -1.92
C ILE A 170 5.06 22.91 -3.14
N ALA A 171 6.09 22.06 -3.27
CA ALA A 171 7.05 22.10 -4.36
C ALA A 171 6.38 22.02 -5.75
N THR A 172 5.38 21.16 -5.95
CA THR A 172 4.68 21.08 -7.26
C THR A 172 3.86 22.32 -7.59
N GLN A 173 3.56 23.16 -6.60
CA GLN A 173 2.80 24.40 -6.80
C GLN A 173 3.71 25.58 -7.15
N VAL A 174 4.96 25.58 -6.64
CA VAL A 174 5.91 26.67 -6.84
C VAL A 174 6.91 26.43 -7.97
N ILE A 175 7.28 25.17 -8.23
CA ILE A 175 8.22 24.78 -9.29
C ILE A 175 7.44 24.34 -10.53
N LYS A 176 7.89 24.79 -11.70
CA LYS A 176 7.31 24.45 -13.01
C LYS A 176 8.33 23.69 -13.86
N THR A 177 7.83 22.76 -14.68
CA THR A 177 8.66 22.02 -15.63
C THR A 177 9.45 22.96 -16.54
N GLY A 178 10.73 22.65 -16.76
CA GLY A 178 11.67 23.42 -17.57
C GLY A 178 12.40 24.53 -16.80
N GLN A 179 12.01 24.85 -15.56
CA GLN A 179 12.74 25.81 -14.75
C GLN A 179 14.07 25.22 -14.29
N GLU A 180 15.18 25.88 -14.58
CA GLU A 180 16.46 25.52 -13.97
C GLU A 180 16.35 25.76 -12.45
N ILE A 181 16.67 24.75 -11.64
CA ILE A 181 16.64 24.86 -10.17
C ILE A 181 17.87 24.20 -9.56
N THR A 182 18.21 24.63 -8.34
CA THR A 182 19.23 23.98 -7.51
C THR A 182 18.59 23.45 -6.24
N VAL A 183 18.72 22.15 -5.99
CA VAL A 183 18.26 21.50 -4.77
C VAL A 183 19.45 21.36 -3.83
N ASP A 184 19.42 22.10 -2.73
CA ASP A 184 20.34 21.96 -1.61
C ASP A 184 19.66 21.14 -0.51
N ALA A 185 19.80 19.81 -0.62
CA ALA A 185 19.24 18.90 0.36
C ALA A 185 19.98 18.96 1.70
N ASN A 186 21.21 19.50 1.75
CA ASN A 186 21.95 19.65 3.00
C ASN A 186 21.31 20.70 3.91
N ASN A 187 20.78 21.77 3.31
CA ASN A 187 20.15 22.87 4.04
C ASN A 187 18.62 22.94 3.87
N GLN A 188 18.00 21.92 3.27
CA GLN A 188 16.55 21.84 3.05
C GLN A 188 16.01 23.01 2.21
N ARG A 189 16.75 23.40 1.18
CA ARG A 189 16.43 24.56 0.35
C ARG A 189 16.40 24.21 -1.12
N VAL A 190 15.51 24.87 -1.86
CA VAL A 190 15.50 24.83 -3.33
C VAL A 190 15.56 26.25 -3.85
N TYR A 191 16.49 26.51 -4.77
CA TYR A 191 16.73 27.82 -5.37
C TYR A 191 16.30 27.82 -6.84
N LEU A 192 15.84 28.97 -7.32
CA LEU A 192 15.59 29.22 -8.73
C LEU A 192 16.92 29.48 -9.44
N GLY A 193 17.18 28.79 -10.55
CA GLY A 193 18.43 28.88 -11.28
C GLY A 193 19.54 28.00 -10.71
N ARG A 194 20.73 28.13 -11.31
CA ARG A 194 21.90 27.31 -11.00
C ARG A 194 22.82 28.03 -10.01
N ALA A 195 22.90 27.53 -8.78
CA ALA A 195 23.72 28.11 -7.71
C ALA A 195 25.14 27.51 -7.74
N GLU A 196 26.00 28.04 -8.61
CA GLU A 196 27.37 27.55 -8.82
C GLU A 196 28.21 27.47 -7.54
N ALA A 197 28.02 28.39 -6.59
CA ALA A 197 28.72 28.37 -5.31
C ALA A 197 28.45 27.11 -4.48
N LEU A 198 27.23 26.56 -4.56
CA LEU A 198 26.84 25.35 -3.86
C LEU A 198 27.29 24.07 -4.60
N LEU A 199 27.37 24.13 -5.93
CA LEU A 199 27.71 22.99 -6.78
C LEU A 199 29.21 22.65 -6.80
N ARG A 200 30.09 23.65 -6.60
CA ARG A 200 31.56 23.47 -6.62
C ARG A 200 32.10 22.55 -5.51
N GLY A 201 31.30 22.25 -4.48
CA GLY A 201 31.68 21.43 -3.33
C GLY A 201 31.43 19.93 -3.44
N GLN A 202 30.96 19.40 -4.58
CA GLN A 202 30.57 17.98 -4.69
C GLN A 202 31.50 17.10 -5.53
N ALA A 203 31.72 15.88 -5.02
CA ALA A 203 32.40 14.77 -5.68
C ALA A 203 31.58 14.22 -6.86
N GLN A 204 32.29 13.71 -7.88
CA GLN A 204 31.73 13.20 -9.14
C GLN A 204 30.64 12.14 -8.96
N LYS A 205 29.65 12.17 -9.85
CA LYS A 205 28.56 11.19 -9.95
C LYS A 205 29.13 9.78 -10.13
N PRO A 206 28.65 8.75 -9.39
CA PRO A 206 29.14 7.39 -9.55
C PRO A 206 28.77 6.79 -10.92
N PRO A 207 29.46 5.72 -11.34
CA PRO A 207 29.19 5.02 -12.60
C PRO A 207 27.79 4.40 -12.65
N LEU A 208 27.31 4.16 -13.87
CA LEU A 208 25.98 3.63 -14.18
C LEU A 208 25.71 2.28 -13.48
N LEU A 209 24.48 2.07 -13.00
CA LEU A 209 24.05 0.87 -12.26
C LEU A 209 24.41 -0.46 -12.96
N SER A 210 24.44 -0.47 -14.30
CA SER A 210 24.81 -1.62 -15.12
C SER A 210 26.26 -2.10 -14.93
N GLU A 211 27.13 -1.21 -14.44
CA GLU A 211 28.56 -1.46 -14.22
C GLU A 211 28.85 -1.93 -12.79
N MET A 212 27.87 -1.87 -11.89
CA MET A 212 28.04 -2.32 -10.52
C MET A 212 28.11 -3.86 -10.43
N PRO A 213 29.07 -4.43 -9.69
CA PRO A 213 29.19 -5.88 -9.48
C PRO A 213 27.91 -6.54 -8.93
N VAL A 214 27.15 -5.81 -8.11
CA VAL A 214 25.86 -6.26 -7.56
C VAL A 214 24.81 -6.45 -8.65
N TYR A 215 24.69 -5.50 -9.58
CA TYR A 215 23.73 -5.60 -10.69
C TYR A 215 24.04 -6.81 -11.60
N GLN A 216 25.32 -7.06 -11.89
CA GLN A 216 25.73 -8.23 -12.65
C GLN A 216 25.40 -9.54 -11.93
N THR A 217 25.55 -9.55 -10.61
CA THR A 217 25.20 -10.70 -9.76
C THR A 217 23.70 -10.93 -9.76
N LEU A 218 22.89 -9.90 -9.54
CA LEU A 218 21.43 -9.97 -9.58
C LEU A 218 20.93 -10.46 -10.94
N ARG A 219 21.49 -9.92 -12.05
CA ARG A 219 21.14 -10.35 -13.41
C ARG A 219 21.45 -11.83 -13.65
N ARG A 220 22.54 -12.36 -13.07
CA ARG A 220 22.85 -13.79 -13.15
C ARG A 220 21.87 -14.64 -12.36
N VAL A 221 21.48 -14.20 -11.17
CA VAL A 221 20.58 -14.93 -10.27
C VAL A 221 19.14 -14.93 -10.78
N LEU A 222 18.69 -13.87 -11.46
CA LEU A 222 17.31 -13.75 -11.97
C LEU A 222 16.82 -14.95 -12.78
N ARG A 223 17.71 -15.63 -13.52
CA ARG A 223 17.36 -16.84 -14.31
C ARG A 223 16.81 -18.00 -13.47
N TRP A 224 17.13 -18.04 -12.18
CA TRP A 224 16.67 -19.04 -11.21
C TRP A 224 15.51 -18.53 -10.35
N ILE A 225 15.09 -17.29 -10.55
CA ILE A 225 14.02 -16.66 -9.78
C ILE A 225 12.77 -16.50 -10.63
N THR A 226 12.86 -15.79 -11.76
CA THR A 226 11.66 -15.24 -12.44
C THR A 226 10.98 -16.16 -13.47
N PRO A 227 11.66 -17.04 -14.22
CA PRO A 227 10.97 -17.86 -15.23
C PRO A 227 9.93 -18.78 -14.60
N LEU A 228 8.75 -18.86 -15.19
CA LEU A 228 7.68 -19.77 -14.78
C LEU A 228 7.63 -20.96 -15.73
N ASN A 229 7.96 -22.14 -15.22
CA ASN A 229 7.93 -23.41 -15.94
C ASN A 229 6.71 -24.25 -15.53
N LEU A 230 6.27 -24.14 -14.27
CA LEU A 230 5.10 -24.86 -13.73
C LEU A 230 3.79 -24.13 -14.07
N THR A 231 3.26 -24.33 -15.28
CA THR A 231 2.12 -23.52 -15.78
C THR A 231 0.75 -24.17 -15.56
N ASP A 232 0.60 -25.48 -15.83
CA ASP A 232 -0.68 -26.19 -15.74
C ASP A 232 -0.72 -27.18 -14.57
N PRO A 233 -1.59 -26.96 -13.56
CA PRO A 233 -1.74 -27.84 -12.41
C PRO A 233 -2.37 -29.21 -12.69
N LYS A 234 -2.90 -29.44 -13.90
CA LYS A 234 -3.49 -30.73 -14.29
C LYS A 234 -2.51 -31.69 -14.94
N LEU A 235 -1.32 -31.21 -15.32
CA LEU A 235 -0.30 -32.04 -15.94
C LEU A 235 0.45 -32.85 -14.87
N SER A 236 0.94 -34.02 -15.26
CA SER A 236 1.63 -34.95 -14.36
C SER A 236 2.99 -34.42 -13.85
N ASP A 237 3.54 -33.39 -14.51
CA ASP A 237 4.75 -32.70 -14.12
C ASP A 237 4.51 -31.54 -13.15
N PHE A 238 3.28 -31.31 -12.67
CA PHE A 238 3.02 -30.34 -11.60
C PHE A 238 3.35 -30.93 -10.22
N ASN A 239 4.64 -31.07 -9.92
CA ASN A 239 5.13 -31.65 -8.67
C ASN A 239 6.37 -30.91 -8.14
N PRO A 240 6.78 -31.13 -6.88
CA PRO A 240 7.92 -30.43 -6.29
C PRO A 240 9.24 -30.65 -7.05
N GLU A 241 9.45 -31.84 -7.61
CA GLU A 241 10.68 -32.19 -8.34
C GLU A 241 10.82 -31.43 -9.67
N ALA A 242 9.70 -30.99 -10.24
CA ALA A 242 9.67 -30.21 -11.46
C ALA A 242 9.90 -28.69 -11.24
N CYS A 243 9.97 -28.22 -10.00
CA CYS A 243 10.25 -26.82 -9.69
C CYS A 243 11.71 -26.45 -9.98
N LYS A 244 11.94 -25.54 -10.95
CA LYS A 244 13.30 -25.13 -11.37
C LYS A 244 13.67 -23.73 -10.91
N THR A 245 12.68 -22.91 -10.55
CA THR A 245 12.87 -21.52 -10.13
C THR A 245 12.10 -21.21 -8.84
N LEU A 246 12.44 -20.10 -8.17
CA LEU A 246 11.65 -19.61 -7.04
C LEU A 246 10.19 -19.32 -7.42
N HIS A 247 9.94 -18.85 -8.66
CA HIS A 247 8.58 -18.63 -9.15
C HIS A 247 7.79 -19.94 -9.28
N ASP A 248 8.44 -21.04 -9.70
CA ASP A 248 7.81 -22.37 -9.73
C ASP A 248 7.41 -22.82 -8.32
N ILE A 249 8.27 -22.62 -7.31
CA ILE A 249 7.99 -22.97 -5.91
C ILE A 249 6.80 -22.17 -5.39
N ILE A 250 6.76 -20.86 -5.65
CA ILE A 250 5.64 -19.99 -5.25
C ILE A 250 4.35 -20.48 -5.93
N ARG A 251 4.39 -20.79 -7.23
CA ARG A 251 3.23 -21.27 -7.98
C ARG A 251 2.72 -22.61 -7.47
N PHE A 252 3.63 -23.55 -7.18
CA PHE A 252 3.31 -24.85 -6.61
C PHE A 252 2.69 -24.70 -5.22
N GLY A 253 3.34 -23.94 -4.33
CA GLY A 253 2.84 -23.68 -2.98
C GLY A 253 1.45 -23.01 -2.98
N HIS A 254 1.23 -22.05 -3.89
CA HIS A 254 -0.08 -21.44 -4.07
C HIS A 254 -1.15 -22.46 -4.48
N GLN A 255 -0.84 -23.36 -5.42
CA GLN A 255 -1.78 -24.41 -5.84
C GLN A 255 -2.07 -25.40 -4.71
N MET A 256 -1.06 -25.80 -3.93
CA MET A 256 -1.24 -26.67 -2.76
C MET A 256 -2.06 -26.00 -1.67
N ALA A 257 -1.82 -24.71 -1.40
CA ALA A 257 -2.61 -23.94 -0.45
C ALA A 257 -4.08 -23.84 -0.88
N ILE A 258 -4.35 -23.65 -2.18
CA ILE A 258 -5.71 -23.68 -2.73
C ILE A 258 -6.33 -25.07 -2.54
N ALA A 259 -5.60 -26.13 -2.89
CA ALA A 259 -6.10 -27.50 -2.75
C ALA A 259 -6.41 -27.85 -1.28
N GLU A 260 -5.53 -27.48 -0.36
CA GLU A 260 -5.73 -27.70 1.08
C GLU A 260 -6.87 -26.83 1.62
N MET A 261 -6.99 -25.58 1.21
CA MET A 261 -8.13 -24.73 1.58
C MET A 261 -9.47 -25.36 1.16
N PHE A 262 -9.54 -25.99 -0.01
CA PHE A 262 -10.72 -26.74 -0.44
C PHE A 262 -10.90 -28.05 0.35
N SER A 263 -9.82 -28.79 0.62
CA SER A 263 -9.87 -29.99 1.46
C SER A 263 -10.31 -29.68 2.90
N LEU A 264 -9.84 -28.58 3.48
CA LEU A 264 -10.28 -28.06 4.76
C LEU A 264 -11.74 -27.62 4.70
N GLY A 265 -12.22 -27.05 3.60
CA GLY A 265 -13.65 -26.78 3.39
C GLY A 265 -14.51 -28.05 3.36
N GLU A 266 -14.01 -29.14 2.77
CA GLU A 266 -14.67 -30.46 2.76
C GLU A 266 -14.58 -31.18 4.12
N LYS A 267 -13.48 -31.00 4.86
CA LYS A 267 -13.27 -31.57 6.21
C LYS A 267 -13.90 -30.73 7.32
N ALA A 268 -14.12 -29.43 7.10
CA ALA A 268 -14.79 -28.51 8.03
C ALA A 268 -16.29 -28.78 8.17
N ASP A 269 -16.85 -29.68 7.36
CA ASP A 269 -18.13 -30.34 7.68
C ASP A 269 -18.06 -31.14 9.00
N GLN A 270 -16.86 -31.34 9.57
CA GLN A 270 -16.69 -32.13 10.79
C GLN A 270 -16.08 -31.41 12.01
N GLU A 271 -15.40 -30.25 11.95
CA GLU A 271 -15.05 -29.49 13.18
C GLU A 271 -14.54 -28.04 12.96
N GLU A 272 -15.24 -27.07 13.59
CA GLU A 272 -14.82 -25.72 14.06
C GLU A 272 -14.25 -24.63 13.12
N ALA A 273 -14.73 -24.51 11.88
CA ALA A 273 -14.77 -23.21 11.18
C ALA A 273 -16.24 -22.82 10.91
N TYR A 274 -16.88 -22.15 11.87
CA TYR A 274 -18.31 -21.87 11.79
C TYR A 274 -18.61 -20.74 10.79
N MET A 275 -18.79 -21.13 9.53
CA MET A 275 -19.36 -20.29 8.49
C MET A 275 -20.83 -19.97 8.84
N VAL A 276 -21.20 -18.69 8.89
CA VAL A 276 -22.57 -18.24 9.20
C VAL A 276 -23.11 -17.40 8.06
N ARG A 277 -24.37 -17.61 7.68
CA ARG A 277 -24.98 -16.81 6.61
C ARG A 277 -25.56 -15.50 7.15
N LEU A 278 -25.28 -14.39 6.48
CA LEU A 278 -25.88 -13.10 6.82
C LEU A 278 -27.33 -13.05 6.30
N LYS A 279 -28.27 -12.74 7.19
CA LYS A 279 -29.67 -12.50 6.84
C LYS A 279 -29.81 -11.06 6.32
N THR A 280 -29.97 -10.93 5.00
CA THR A 280 -30.08 -9.64 4.32
C THR A 280 -31.22 -9.65 3.30
N PRO A 281 -31.93 -8.52 3.11
CA PRO A 281 -32.90 -8.38 2.02
C PRO A 281 -32.24 -8.24 0.64
N LEU A 282 -30.92 -8.03 0.59
CA LEU A 282 -30.18 -7.93 -0.66
C LEU A 282 -30.07 -9.30 -1.35
N PRO A 283 -30.00 -9.36 -2.70
CA PRO A 283 -29.78 -10.59 -3.45
C PRO A 283 -28.31 -11.03 -3.37
N LEU A 284 -27.76 -11.10 -2.15
CA LEU A 284 -26.39 -11.49 -1.83
C LEU A 284 -26.41 -12.74 -0.95
N ASN A 285 -25.74 -13.80 -1.42
CA ASN A 285 -25.49 -14.98 -0.60
C ASN A 285 -24.17 -14.81 0.15
N LEU A 286 -24.19 -13.93 1.17
CA LEU A 286 -23.02 -13.60 1.99
C LEU A 286 -22.87 -14.57 3.17
N TYR A 287 -21.71 -15.22 3.24
CA TYR A 287 -21.27 -16.07 4.33
C TYR A 287 -20.11 -15.42 5.08
N LEU A 288 -20.13 -15.49 6.40
CA LEU A 288 -19.14 -14.90 7.29
C LEU A 288 -18.36 -16.00 8.02
N ILE A 289 -17.03 -15.88 8.07
CA ILE A 289 -16.14 -16.71 8.88
C ILE A 289 -15.51 -15.78 9.93
N ASP A 290 -15.83 -15.99 11.21
CA ASP A 290 -15.28 -15.19 12.31
C ASP A 290 -13.99 -15.82 12.85
N LEU A 291 -12.88 -15.11 12.73
CA LEU A 291 -11.57 -15.46 13.30
C LEU A 291 -11.42 -15.01 14.76
N GLY A 292 -12.37 -14.23 15.28
CA GLY A 292 -12.39 -13.75 16.66
C GLY A 292 -12.86 -12.31 16.77
N GLY A 293 -13.93 -12.11 17.55
CA GLY A 293 -14.44 -10.78 17.91
C GLY A 293 -15.04 -9.99 16.74
N GLY A 294 -15.24 -10.62 15.57
CA GLY A 294 -15.84 -10.01 14.39
C GLY A 294 -17.36 -10.12 14.34
N ILE A 295 -17.96 -11.08 15.07
CA ILE A 295 -19.41 -11.29 15.12
C ILE A 295 -19.87 -11.61 16.54
N GLN A 296 -20.89 -10.91 17.04
CA GLN A 296 -21.61 -11.25 18.26
C GLN A 296 -22.81 -12.13 17.94
N ARG A 297 -22.72 -13.44 18.20
CA ARG A 297 -23.80 -14.39 17.89
C ARG A 297 -24.11 -15.39 19.00
N ASN A 298 -25.33 -15.90 18.96
CA ASN A 298 -25.73 -17.10 19.69
C ASN A 298 -25.39 -18.33 18.84
N ARG A 299 -24.64 -19.30 19.39
CA ARG A 299 -24.07 -20.45 18.63
C ARG A 299 -25.12 -21.40 18.02
N ARG A 300 -26.41 -21.24 18.35
CA ARG A 300 -27.50 -22.12 17.93
C ARG A 300 -28.15 -21.72 16.59
N GLU A 301 -27.91 -20.51 16.09
CA GLU A 301 -28.55 -20.03 14.87
C GLU A 301 -27.64 -20.13 13.64
N PRO A 302 -28.14 -20.65 12.49
CA PRO A 302 -27.36 -20.75 11.25
C PRO A 302 -27.24 -19.40 10.51
N TYR A 303 -27.86 -18.35 11.03
CA TYR A 303 -27.86 -17.01 10.45
C TYR A 303 -27.51 -15.94 11.48
N VAL A 304 -27.00 -14.80 11.01
CA VAL A 304 -26.83 -13.58 11.81
C VAL A 304 -27.44 -12.38 11.09
N THR A 305 -27.89 -11.39 11.83
CA THR A 305 -28.32 -10.10 11.28
C THR A 305 -27.13 -9.15 11.13
N PRO A 306 -27.23 -8.09 10.30
CA PRO A 306 -26.17 -7.08 10.19
C PRO A 306 -25.74 -6.45 11.52
N ASP A 307 -26.66 -6.30 12.47
CA ASP A 307 -26.39 -5.72 13.79
C ASP A 307 -25.46 -6.60 14.64
N ALA A 308 -25.34 -7.89 14.32
CA ALA A 308 -24.44 -8.82 14.99
C ALA A 308 -22.97 -8.63 14.55
N ILE A 309 -22.69 -7.88 13.48
CA ILE A 309 -21.33 -7.67 13.00
C ILE A 309 -20.63 -6.66 13.92
N THR A 310 -19.59 -7.09 14.62
CA THR A 310 -18.79 -6.21 15.50
C THR A 310 -17.50 -5.73 14.85
N SER A 311 -17.03 -6.41 13.80
CA SER A 311 -15.86 -6.02 13.01
C SER A 311 -15.98 -4.59 12.46
N LEU A 312 -15.03 -3.72 12.84
CA LEU A 312 -14.98 -2.33 12.37
C LEU A 312 -14.99 -2.22 10.83
N PRO A 313 -14.06 -2.86 10.11
CA PRO A 313 -14.03 -2.75 8.65
C PRO A 313 -15.25 -3.38 7.98
N MET A 314 -15.77 -4.51 8.49
CA MET A 314 -16.97 -5.14 7.91
C MET A 314 -18.21 -4.28 8.05
N ARG A 315 -18.42 -3.64 9.22
CA ARG A 315 -19.53 -2.72 9.44
C ARG A 315 -19.46 -1.53 8.49
N ALA A 316 -18.28 -0.93 8.35
CA ALA A 316 -18.06 0.20 7.46
C ALA A 316 -18.36 -0.16 5.99
N LEU A 317 -17.82 -1.27 5.51
CA LEU A 317 -18.09 -1.75 4.15
C LEU A 317 -19.58 -2.08 3.94
N TRP A 318 -20.19 -2.78 4.90
CA TRP A 318 -21.60 -3.17 4.82
C TRP A 318 -22.54 -1.97 4.79
N LYS A 319 -22.26 -0.93 5.60
CA LYS A 319 -23.00 0.34 5.59
C LYS A 319 -23.05 0.97 4.19
N GLY A 320 -21.94 0.89 3.45
CA GLY A 320 -21.87 1.35 2.06
C GLY A 320 -22.68 0.50 1.09
N ILE A 321 -22.55 -0.82 1.19
CA ILE A 321 -23.27 -1.80 0.36
C ILE A 321 -24.80 -1.65 0.53
N THR A 322 -25.27 -1.37 1.74
CA THR A 322 -26.69 -1.20 2.08
C THR A 322 -27.15 0.26 2.07
N HIS A 323 -26.37 1.18 1.52
CA HIS A 323 -26.70 2.60 1.60
C HIS A 323 -28.05 2.91 0.92
N PRO A 324 -28.97 3.71 1.53
CA PRO A 324 -30.35 3.86 1.04
C PRO A 324 -30.48 4.42 -0.38
N LYS A 325 -29.52 5.25 -0.82
CA LYS A 325 -29.50 5.83 -2.18
C LYS A 325 -28.89 4.87 -3.23
N VAL A 326 -28.39 3.71 -2.82
CA VAL A 326 -27.84 2.71 -3.74
C VAL A 326 -28.99 1.83 -4.24
N SER A 327 -29.20 1.78 -5.55
CA SER A 327 -30.21 0.91 -6.13
C SER A 327 -29.68 -0.50 -6.37
N TRP A 328 -30.32 -1.48 -5.73
CA TRP A 328 -30.17 -2.91 -6.07
C TRP A 328 -31.15 -3.36 -7.16
N ALA A 329 -32.08 -2.49 -7.58
CA ALA A 329 -33.01 -2.74 -8.67
C ALA A 329 -32.35 -2.42 -10.03
N GLY A 330 -32.06 -3.45 -10.81
CA GLY A 330 -31.55 -3.40 -12.19
C GLY A 330 -32.02 -4.66 -12.96
N PRO A 331 -32.17 -4.62 -14.29
CA PRO A 331 -33.10 -5.47 -15.02
C PRO A 331 -32.72 -6.96 -14.93
N VAL A 332 -33.52 -7.72 -14.17
CA VAL A 332 -33.61 -9.19 -14.29
C VAL A 332 -34.59 -9.57 -15.41
N ALA A 333 -35.21 -8.61 -16.11
CA ALA A 333 -36.14 -8.87 -17.19
C ALA A 333 -35.61 -8.33 -18.52
N MET A 334 -35.78 -9.14 -19.57
CA MET A 334 -35.46 -8.86 -20.99
C MET A 334 -34.06 -9.26 -21.50
N ASN A 335 -33.65 -10.52 -21.25
CA ASN A 335 -33.05 -11.31 -22.33
C ASN A 335 -33.22 -12.81 -22.10
N ALA A 336 -34.48 -13.25 -21.93
CA ALA A 336 -34.80 -14.66 -21.71
C ALA A 336 -34.21 -15.56 -22.81
N LYS A 337 -34.08 -15.09 -24.06
CA LYS A 337 -33.45 -15.86 -25.16
C LYS A 337 -31.92 -15.89 -25.11
N GLY A 338 -31.26 -14.83 -24.64
CA GLY A 338 -29.80 -14.76 -24.52
C GLY A 338 -29.26 -15.48 -23.27
N LEU A 339 -30.02 -15.45 -22.17
CA LEU A 339 -29.73 -16.26 -20.98
C LEU A 339 -29.98 -17.76 -21.24
N TYR A 340 -31.00 -18.13 -22.03
CA TYR A 340 -31.28 -19.53 -22.36
C TYR A 340 -30.18 -20.20 -23.19
N SER A 341 -29.53 -19.46 -24.09
CA SER A 341 -28.44 -20.01 -24.93
C SER A 341 -27.13 -20.19 -24.16
N VAL A 342 -26.93 -19.40 -23.10
CA VAL A 342 -25.78 -19.53 -22.18
C VAL A 342 -26.05 -20.62 -21.13
N PHE A 343 -27.29 -20.71 -20.62
CA PHE A 343 -27.72 -21.80 -19.73
C PHE A 343 -27.69 -23.16 -20.44
N SER A 344 -28.08 -23.26 -21.71
CA SER A 344 -28.09 -24.54 -22.44
C SER A 344 -26.69 -25.12 -22.67
N ARG A 345 -25.66 -24.28 -22.80
CA ARG A 345 -24.26 -24.74 -22.85
C ARG A 345 -23.74 -25.23 -21.50
N SER A 346 -24.23 -24.67 -20.39
CA SER A 346 -23.85 -25.11 -19.05
C SER A 346 -24.59 -26.36 -18.58
N LEU A 347 -25.76 -26.66 -19.17
CA LEU A 347 -26.57 -27.85 -18.87
C LEU A 347 -26.10 -29.11 -19.63
N ALA A 348 -25.22 -28.96 -20.62
CA ALA A 348 -24.64 -30.08 -21.37
C ALA A 348 -23.43 -30.73 -20.66
N ALA A 349 -23.01 -30.23 -19.50
CA ALA A 349 -21.95 -30.82 -18.69
C ALA A 349 -22.54 -31.85 -17.70
N PRO A 350 -21.99 -33.08 -17.60
CA PRO A 350 -22.55 -34.10 -16.72
C PRO A 350 -22.27 -33.81 -15.24
N SER A 351 -23.36 -33.74 -14.47
CA SER A 351 -23.59 -34.12 -13.06
C SER A 351 -22.85 -33.45 -11.89
N SER A 352 -23.70 -33.10 -10.91
CA SER A 352 -23.56 -33.19 -9.43
C SER A 352 -23.00 -31.99 -8.65
N GLN A 353 -23.88 -31.37 -7.85
CA GLN A 353 -23.68 -30.53 -6.64
C GLN A 353 -22.73 -29.32 -6.67
N GLN A 354 -21.86 -29.17 -7.67
CA GLN A 354 -20.88 -28.08 -7.75
C GLN A 354 -21.49 -26.73 -8.21
N SER A 355 -22.68 -26.71 -8.83
CA SER A 355 -23.20 -25.48 -9.43
C SER A 355 -23.70 -24.44 -8.42
N GLU A 356 -24.11 -24.84 -7.20
CA GLU A 356 -24.58 -23.89 -6.17
C GLU A 356 -23.44 -23.23 -5.37
N PHE A 357 -22.25 -23.83 -5.34
CA PHE A 357 -21.13 -23.36 -4.52
C PHE A 357 -20.43 -22.11 -5.11
N TRP A 358 -20.48 -21.94 -6.44
CA TRP A 358 -19.81 -20.84 -7.17
C TRP A 358 -20.51 -19.47 -7.08
N LEU A 359 -21.64 -19.37 -6.36
CA LEU A 359 -22.45 -18.16 -6.20
C LEU A 359 -22.29 -17.49 -4.81
N ARG A 360 -21.36 -17.96 -3.97
CA ARG A 360 -21.22 -17.50 -2.59
C ARG A 360 -20.29 -16.29 -2.50
N THR A 361 -20.78 -15.22 -1.88
CA THR A 361 -19.92 -14.14 -1.38
C THR A 361 -19.40 -14.57 -0.01
N LEU A 362 -18.09 -14.47 0.21
CA LEU A 362 -17.45 -14.86 1.46
C LEU A 362 -16.84 -13.63 2.12
N ALA A 363 -16.99 -13.50 3.44
CA ALA A 363 -16.19 -12.56 4.22
C ALA A 363 -15.55 -13.25 5.43
N ILE A 364 -14.24 -13.11 5.56
CA ILE A 364 -13.47 -13.54 6.72
C ILE A 364 -13.27 -12.30 7.58
N VAL A 365 -13.66 -12.36 8.85
CA VAL A 365 -13.71 -11.18 9.72
C VAL A 365 -13.05 -11.46 11.07
N SER A 366 -12.42 -10.43 11.63
CA SER A 366 -12.12 -10.32 13.07
C SER A 366 -12.52 -8.93 13.55
N LYS A 367 -12.28 -8.59 14.82
CA LYS A 367 -12.57 -7.24 15.35
C LYS A 367 -12.04 -6.11 14.45
N ASN A 368 -10.81 -6.23 13.96
CA ASN A 368 -10.09 -5.19 13.20
C ASN A 368 -9.79 -5.57 11.75
N TYR A 369 -10.09 -6.81 11.34
CA TYR A 369 -9.73 -7.34 10.02
C TYR A 369 -10.96 -7.73 9.19
N LEU A 370 -10.85 -7.55 7.88
CA LEU A 370 -11.82 -7.98 6.88
C LEU A 370 -11.10 -8.49 5.64
N ASN A 371 -11.46 -9.70 5.20
CA ASN A 371 -11.28 -10.15 3.83
C ASN A 371 -12.64 -10.43 3.22
N PHE A 372 -13.11 -9.58 2.33
CA PHE A 372 -14.38 -9.71 1.64
C PHE A 372 -14.14 -10.12 0.19
N SER A 373 -14.69 -11.24 -0.23
CA SER A 373 -14.59 -11.77 -1.58
C SER A 373 -15.99 -11.95 -2.17
N SER A 374 -16.30 -11.18 -3.21
CA SER A 374 -17.58 -11.23 -3.90
C SER A 374 -17.43 -11.69 -5.34
N ARG A 375 -18.18 -12.73 -5.69
CA ARG A 375 -18.33 -13.23 -7.06
C ARG A 375 -19.81 -13.10 -7.46
N LEU A 376 -20.11 -12.05 -8.21
CA LEU A 376 -21.47 -11.77 -8.70
C LEU A 376 -21.48 -11.91 -10.23
N GLY A 377 -21.95 -13.07 -10.72
CA GLY A 377 -21.92 -13.40 -12.14
C GLY A 377 -20.48 -13.51 -12.66
N TYR A 378 -20.10 -12.63 -13.59
CA TYR A 378 -18.79 -12.59 -14.23
C TYR A 378 -17.82 -11.57 -13.60
N HIS A 379 -18.21 -10.91 -12.50
CA HIS A 379 -17.36 -9.96 -11.79
C HIS A 379 -16.82 -10.54 -10.49
N PHE A 380 -15.54 -10.25 -10.23
CA PHE A 380 -14.84 -10.58 -9.01
C PHE A 380 -14.36 -9.29 -8.35
N ALA A 381 -14.70 -9.11 -7.09
CA ALA A 381 -14.21 -8.04 -6.26
C ALA A 381 -13.71 -8.60 -4.94
N THR A 382 -12.50 -8.20 -4.55
CA THR A 382 -11.91 -8.54 -3.24
C THR A 382 -11.54 -7.27 -2.50
N VAL A 383 -11.91 -7.18 -1.24
CA VAL A 383 -11.50 -6.12 -0.31
C VAL A 383 -10.75 -6.79 0.83
N ASP A 384 -9.53 -6.35 1.10
CA ASP A 384 -8.73 -6.77 2.25
C ASP A 384 -8.42 -5.52 3.09
N ALA A 385 -8.80 -5.49 4.36
CA ALA A 385 -8.67 -4.30 5.19
C ALA A 385 -8.31 -4.64 6.63
N TYR A 386 -7.44 -3.81 7.20
CA TYR A 386 -7.15 -3.77 8.63
C TYR A 386 -7.38 -2.36 9.14
N VAL A 387 -8.17 -2.22 10.20
CA VAL A 387 -8.58 -0.93 10.76
C VAL A 387 -8.49 -0.98 12.29
N SER A 388 -7.71 -0.07 12.85
CA SER A 388 -7.41 0.07 14.27
C SER A 388 -7.14 1.54 14.63
N GLU A 389 -6.97 1.81 15.93
CA GLU A 389 -6.57 3.14 16.43
C GLU A 389 -5.14 3.53 16.01
N VAL A 390 -4.28 2.53 15.75
CA VAL A 390 -2.88 2.73 15.35
C VAL A 390 -2.81 3.01 13.85
N ARG A 391 -2.49 4.26 13.50
CA ARG A 391 -2.48 4.73 12.11
C ARG A 391 -1.59 3.89 11.19
N THR A 392 -0.42 3.46 11.65
CA THR A 392 0.57 2.75 10.82
C THR A 392 0.10 1.38 10.32
N ASP A 393 -0.83 0.76 11.04
CA ASP A 393 -1.28 -0.60 10.79
C ASP A 393 -2.46 -0.62 9.80
N ASN A 394 -3.11 0.53 9.63
CA ASN A 394 -4.33 0.66 8.87
C ASN A 394 -4.08 0.59 7.37
N TYR A 395 -4.82 -0.29 6.69
CA TYR A 395 -4.82 -0.37 5.23
C TYR A 395 -6.15 -0.88 4.65
N ILE A 396 -6.41 -0.53 3.39
CA ILE A 396 -7.44 -1.10 2.53
C ILE A 396 -6.75 -1.48 1.22
N SER A 397 -6.96 -2.71 0.77
CA SER A 397 -6.61 -3.18 -0.56
C SER A 397 -7.87 -3.62 -1.27
N PHE A 398 -8.09 -3.09 -2.47
CA PHE A 398 -9.20 -3.43 -3.32
C PHE A 398 -8.68 -3.99 -4.64
N ARG A 399 -9.30 -5.07 -5.10
CA ARG A 399 -9.04 -5.64 -6.42
C ARG A 399 -10.36 -5.96 -7.08
N PHE A 400 -10.48 -5.58 -8.35
CA PHE A 400 -11.66 -5.83 -9.16
C PHE A 400 -11.24 -6.38 -10.53
N LYS A 401 -11.95 -7.40 -11.02
CA LYS A 401 -11.75 -7.93 -12.37
C LYS A 401 -13.04 -8.53 -12.93
N GLY A 402 -13.20 -8.43 -14.25
CA GLY A 402 -14.18 -9.20 -15.01
C GLY A 402 -15.47 -8.45 -15.34
N GLY A 403 -16.28 -9.09 -16.19
CA GLY A 403 -17.63 -8.64 -16.55
C GLY A 403 -18.27 -9.41 -17.69
N ALA A 404 -19.52 -9.07 -17.97
CA ALA A 404 -20.35 -9.79 -18.94
C ALA A 404 -20.39 -9.10 -20.33
N ALA A 405 -19.89 -7.86 -20.40
CA ALA A 405 -19.82 -7.08 -21.63
C ALA A 405 -18.57 -7.36 -22.47
N ASP A 406 -18.48 -6.75 -23.65
CA ASP A 406 -17.29 -6.77 -24.49
C ASP A 406 -16.08 -6.12 -23.80
N GLU A 407 -14.89 -6.36 -24.34
CA GLU A 407 -13.61 -5.90 -23.78
C GLU A 407 -13.54 -4.38 -23.60
N TYR A 408 -14.10 -3.61 -24.54
CA TYR A 408 -14.08 -2.15 -24.48
C TYR A 408 -14.93 -1.64 -23.31
N ARG A 409 -16.16 -2.14 -23.16
CA ARG A 409 -17.05 -1.73 -22.05
C ARG A 409 -16.55 -2.17 -20.67
N ARG A 410 -15.92 -3.35 -20.57
CA ARG A 410 -15.26 -3.80 -19.34
C ARG A 410 -14.10 -2.87 -18.96
N ALA A 411 -13.31 -2.43 -19.93
CA ALA A 411 -12.25 -1.46 -19.71
C ALA A 411 -12.79 -0.08 -19.28
N LEU A 412 -13.89 0.40 -19.86
CA LEU A 412 -14.53 1.64 -19.42
C LEU A 412 -14.98 1.57 -17.95
N ARG A 413 -15.60 0.46 -17.53
CA ARG A 413 -15.98 0.26 -16.12
C ARG A 413 -14.76 0.24 -15.19
N ALA A 414 -13.67 -0.41 -15.60
CA ALA A 414 -12.44 -0.43 -14.82
C ALA A 414 -11.83 0.98 -14.68
N ARG A 415 -11.88 1.79 -15.74
CA ARG A 415 -11.48 3.21 -15.68
C ARG A 415 -12.39 4.04 -14.77
N PHE A 416 -13.71 3.87 -14.84
CA PHE A 416 -14.66 4.52 -13.92
C PHE A 416 -14.32 4.21 -12.46
N LEU A 417 -14.19 2.92 -12.12
CA LEU A 417 -13.79 2.49 -10.78
C LEU A 417 -12.45 3.14 -10.38
N GLY A 418 -11.47 3.12 -11.29
CA GLY A 418 -10.15 3.67 -11.01
C GLY A 418 -10.14 5.18 -10.79
N GLN A 419 -10.93 5.95 -11.56
CA GLN A 419 -11.06 7.39 -11.38
C GLN A 419 -11.69 7.73 -10.03
N VAL A 420 -12.81 7.08 -9.68
CA VAL A 420 -13.46 7.29 -8.37
C VAL A 420 -12.49 6.93 -7.24
N LEU A 421 -11.78 5.81 -7.33
CA LEU A 421 -10.83 5.39 -6.28
C LEU A 421 -9.67 6.37 -6.10
N LYS A 422 -9.15 6.97 -7.19
CA LYS A 422 -8.12 8.02 -7.11
C LYS A 422 -8.62 9.27 -6.38
N GLU A 423 -9.85 9.72 -6.67
CA GLU A 423 -10.49 10.84 -5.95
C GLU A 423 -10.78 10.49 -4.48
N LEU A 424 -10.85 9.20 -4.15
CA LEU A 424 -10.92 8.69 -2.78
C LEU A 424 -9.54 8.50 -2.14
N ASP A 425 -8.46 9.05 -2.71
CA ASP A 425 -7.07 8.97 -2.24
C ASP A 425 -6.39 7.60 -2.35
N PHE A 426 -7.00 6.64 -3.06
CA PHE A 426 -6.33 5.36 -3.29
C PHE A 426 -5.20 5.51 -4.31
N GLU A 427 -4.10 4.81 -4.08
CA GLU A 427 -3.14 4.47 -5.12
C GLU A 427 -3.80 3.42 -6.03
N VAL A 428 -3.97 3.71 -7.33
CA VAL A 428 -4.74 2.87 -8.25
C VAL A 428 -3.94 2.54 -9.52
N GLU A 429 -3.87 1.26 -9.83
CA GLU A 429 -3.41 0.71 -11.10
C GLU A 429 -4.59 0.09 -11.87
N VAL A 430 -4.73 0.44 -13.15
CA VAL A 430 -5.77 -0.10 -14.04
C VAL A 430 -5.10 -0.72 -15.26
N THR A 431 -5.35 -2.00 -15.51
CA THR A 431 -4.82 -2.74 -16.67
C THR A 431 -5.95 -3.51 -17.35
N GLY A 432 -6.43 -3.01 -18.49
CA GLY A 432 -7.58 -3.61 -19.17
C GLY A 432 -8.84 -3.54 -18.29
N ASP A 433 -9.35 -4.69 -17.87
CA ASP A 433 -10.51 -4.82 -16.96
C ASP A 433 -10.13 -5.06 -15.49
N LEU A 434 -8.83 -5.08 -15.18
CA LEU A 434 -8.30 -5.23 -13.83
C LEU A 434 -8.11 -3.85 -13.18
N VAL A 435 -8.62 -3.71 -11.96
CA VAL A 435 -8.34 -2.58 -11.07
C VAL A 435 -7.68 -3.12 -9.81
N VAL A 436 -6.55 -2.55 -9.44
CA VAL A 436 -5.89 -2.78 -8.15
C VAL A 436 -5.76 -1.44 -7.47
N ALA A 437 -6.24 -1.33 -6.24
CA ALA A 437 -6.21 -0.09 -5.47
C ALA A 437 -5.76 -0.34 -4.04
N ARG A 438 -4.99 0.61 -3.47
CA ARG A 438 -4.51 0.53 -2.09
C ARG A 438 -4.59 1.90 -1.40
N LEU A 439 -4.99 1.88 -0.13
CA LEU A 439 -4.94 3.02 0.78
C LEU A 439 -4.30 2.54 2.08
N ALA A 440 -3.39 3.30 2.68
CA ALA A 440 -2.75 2.91 3.93
C ALA A 440 -2.36 4.14 4.77
N ARG A 441 -2.19 3.92 6.08
CA ARG A 441 -1.68 4.90 7.05
C ARG A 441 -2.63 6.06 7.41
N TYR A 442 -3.93 5.86 7.28
CA TYR A 442 -4.95 6.84 7.67
C TYR A 442 -5.52 6.56 9.08
N PRO A 443 -6.01 7.59 9.80
CA PRO A 443 -6.78 7.43 11.03
C PRO A 443 -8.00 6.51 10.88
N GLN A 444 -8.36 5.79 11.94
CA GLN A 444 -9.47 4.83 11.97
C GLN A 444 -10.77 5.39 11.35
N GLN A 445 -11.19 6.58 11.78
CA GLN A 445 -12.42 7.22 11.30
C GLN A 445 -12.42 7.41 9.78
N LEU A 446 -11.30 7.90 9.22
CA LEU A 446 -11.17 8.08 7.77
C LEU A 446 -11.15 6.73 7.05
N MET A 447 -10.54 5.69 7.63
CA MET A 447 -10.57 4.34 7.05
C MET A 447 -11.99 3.78 6.95
N GLU A 448 -12.80 3.97 7.99
CA GLU A 448 -14.21 3.57 8.00
C GLU A 448 -15.03 4.34 6.95
N GLU A 449 -14.80 5.66 6.81
CA GLU A 449 -15.43 6.48 5.78
C GLU A 449 -15.06 6.02 4.35
N LYS A 450 -13.79 5.67 4.12
CA LYS A 450 -13.32 5.17 2.82
C LYS A 450 -13.87 3.78 2.51
N LEU A 451 -14.01 2.90 3.51
CA LEU A 451 -14.68 1.60 3.35
C LEU A 451 -16.19 1.73 3.05
N ASP A 452 -16.87 2.69 3.68
CA ASP A 452 -18.27 3.03 3.37
C ASP A 452 -18.41 3.46 1.90
N LEU A 453 -17.59 4.40 1.44
CA LEU A 453 -17.58 4.85 0.04
C LEU A 453 -17.21 3.72 -0.94
N LEU A 454 -16.26 2.86 -0.58
CA LEU A 454 -15.90 1.69 -1.37
C LEU A 454 -17.08 0.70 -1.49
N GLY A 455 -17.80 0.46 -0.39
CA GLY A 455 -18.99 -0.38 -0.39
C GLY A 455 -20.08 0.15 -1.31
N ARG A 456 -20.30 1.48 -1.31
CA ARG A 456 -21.22 2.15 -2.26
C ARG A 456 -20.76 1.97 -3.69
N LEU A 457 -19.48 2.19 -3.97
CA LEU A 457 -18.90 2.07 -5.31
C LEU A 457 -19.08 0.65 -5.86
N MET A 458 -18.77 -0.36 -5.05
CA MET A 458 -18.94 -1.77 -5.41
C MET A 458 -20.38 -2.10 -5.77
N ALA A 459 -21.34 -1.59 -5.00
CA ALA A 459 -22.75 -1.83 -5.24
C ALA A 459 -23.28 -1.09 -6.48
N CYS A 460 -22.87 0.17 -6.69
CA CYS A 460 -23.29 1.01 -7.81
C CYS A 460 -22.68 0.57 -9.15
N ALA A 461 -21.44 0.08 -9.13
CA ALA A 461 -20.74 -0.36 -10.33
C ALA A 461 -21.32 -1.65 -10.93
N ARG A 462 -22.19 -2.36 -10.20
CA ARG A 462 -22.78 -3.63 -10.64
C ARG A 462 -23.53 -3.45 -11.96
N GLN A 463 -23.18 -4.27 -12.95
CA GLN A 463 -23.80 -4.31 -14.30
C GLN A 463 -23.66 -3.02 -15.12
N LYS A 464 -22.87 -2.03 -14.68
CA LYS A 464 -22.66 -0.78 -15.44
C LYS A 464 -21.81 -0.95 -16.69
N ASP A 465 -21.07 -2.04 -16.82
CA ASP A 465 -20.44 -2.46 -18.08
C ASP A 465 -21.46 -2.77 -19.20
N MET A 466 -22.71 -3.10 -18.86
CA MET A 466 -23.75 -3.31 -19.88
C MET A 466 -24.31 -1.99 -20.45
N VAL A 467 -24.14 -0.89 -19.72
CA VAL A 467 -24.77 0.41 -20.02
C VAL A 467 -23.75 1.44 -20.50
N MET A 468 -22.53 1.41 -19.96
CA MET A 468 -21.46 2.34 -20.28
C MET A 468 -20.97 2.10 -21.73
N SER A 469 -21.48 2.90 -22.66
CA SER A 469 -21.23 2.80 -24.10
C SER A 469 -19.95 3.48 -24.56
N ASP A 470 -19.58 4.57 -23.90
CA ASP A 470 -18.49 5.46 -24.30
C ASP A 470 -17.89 6.22 -23.10
N GLU A 471 -16.83 6.99 -23.38
CA GLU A 471 -16.09 7.75 -22.36
C GLU A 471 -16.89 8.91 -21.75
N LYS A 472 -17.82 9.54 -22.47
CA LYS A 472 -18.64 10.63 -21.91
C LYS A 472 -19.61 10.12 -20.86
N VAL A 473 -20.22 8.96 -21.14
CA VAL A 473 -21.10 8.26 -20.18
C VAL A 473 -20.29 7.83 -18.96
N MET A 474 -19.06 7.35 -19.16
CA MET A 474 -18.14 6.99 -18.08
C MET A 474 -17.82 8.18 -17.17
N GLU A 475 -17.45 9.34 -17.74
CA GLU A 475 -17.19 10.57 -16.99
C GLU A 475 -18.41 11.07 -16.20
N TRP A 476 -19.61 10.94 -16.80
CA TRP A 476 -20.85 11.28 -16.12
C TRP A 476 -21.07 10.41 -14.88
N TYR A 477 -20.85 9.08 -14.98
CA TYR A 477 -20.95 8.18 -13.82
C TYR A 477 -19.93 8.51 -12.74
N THR A 478 -18.68 8.84 -13.12
CA THR A 478 -17.65 9.27 -12.17
C THR A 478 -18.12 10.50 -11.40
N ARG A 479 -18.60 11.53 -12.11
CA ARG A 479 -19.08 12.77 -11.48
C ARG A 479 -20.30 12.53 -10.59
N ALA A 480 -21.30 11.81 -11.10
CA ALA A 480 -22.52 11.50 -10.37
C ALA A 480 -22.22 10.75 -9.05
N PHE A 481 -21.25 9.82 -9.06
CA PHE A 481 -20.83 9.13 -7.84
C PHE A 481 -20.21 10.09 -6.82
N LEU A 482 -19.32 10.97 -7.27
CA LEU A 482 -18.62 11.93 -6.41
C LEU A 482 -19.58 12.99 -5.83
N GLU A 483 -20.64 13.34 -6.56
CA GLU A 483 -21.72 14.22 -6.10
C GLU A 483 -22.74 13.52 -5.18
N GLY A 484 -22.58 12.21 -4.94
CA GLY A 484 -23.46 11.42 -4.07
C GLY A 484 -24.75 10.93 -4.73
N ASN A 485 -24.84 11.00 -6.06
CA ASN A 485 -25.92 10.40 -6.87
C ASN A 485 -25.63 8.91 -7.13
N TYR A 486 -25.76 8.09 -6.09
CA TYR A 486 -25.50 6.64 -6.15
C TYR A 486 -26.60 5.85 -6.89
N GLY A 487 -27.78 6.44 -7.05
CA GLY A 487 -28.88 5.87 -7.84
C GLY A 487 -28.71 6.11 -9.34
N PHE A 488 -27.80 7.01 -9.72
CA PHE A 488 -27.59 7.48 -11.09
C PHE A 488 -28.89 7.99 -11.75
N GLU A 489 -29.66 8.78 -10.99
CA GLU A 489 -30.83 9.46 -11.54
C GLU A 489 -30.38 10.48 -12.60
N GLY A 490 -31.10 10.52 -13.73
CA GLY A 490 -30.74 11.40 -14.86
C GLY A 490 -29.68 10.83 -15.82
N GLU A 491 -29.48 9.51 -15.82
CA GLU A 491 -28.56 8.82 -16.71
C GLU A 491 -28.77 9.21 -18.19
N PRO A 492 -27.72 9.64 -18.91
CA PRO A 492 -27.82 10.02 -20.31
C PRO A 492 -28.23 8.81 -21.16
N ARG A 493 -29.28 8.97 -21.98
CA ARG A 493 -29.83 7.94 -22.86
C ARG A 493 -29.15 7.87 -24.21
#